data_AF-A0A4S4B684-F1
#
_entry.id   AF-A0A4S4B684-F1
#
_cell.length_a   1.000
_cell.length_b   1.000
_cell.length_c   1.000
_cell.angle_alpha   90.00
_cell.angle_beta   90.00
_cell.angle_gamma   90.00
#
_symmetry.space_group_name_H-M   'P 1'
#
loop_
_entity.id
_entity.type
_entity.pdbx_description
1 polymer ?
#
loop_
_entity_poly.entity_id
_entity_poly.type
_entity_poly.pdbx_seq_one_letter_code
_entity_poly.pdbx_strand_id
1 'polypeptide(L)'
;MIALAAALMGISEAATALTTATANLRRTPTNTGAVLGTVPQNTLVLVACSGQWCRTTYKGTAGYVARSLLKPVTGSARLTGDGTVYYRTCVQMRAAGVAPAKLGEPAYRTALDRNQNSIACERGE
;
A
#
# COMPACT_ATOMS: atom_id res chain seq x y z
N MET A 1 -48.93 7.79 -7.11
CA MET A 1 -47.58 7.19 -7.20
C MET A 1 -46.55 8.32 -7.16
N ILE A 2 -45.94 8.56 -6.01
CA ILE A 2 -44.84 9.53 -5.86
C ILE A 2 -43.56 8.76 -6.16
N ALA A 3 -42.93 9.05 -7.30
CA ALA A 3 -41.63 8.50 -7.64
C ALA A 3 -40.58 9.19 -6.76
N LEU A 4 -40.11 8.46 -5.74
CA LEU A 4 -38.99 8.86 -4.91
C LEU A 4 -37.72 8.80 -5.78
N ALA A 5 -37.24 9.95 -6.24
CA ALA A 5 -35.97 10.06 -6.95
C ALA A 5 -34.85 9.70 -5.98
N ALA A 6 -34.34 8.46 -6.06
CA ALA A 6 -33.12 8.06 -5.40
C ALA A 6 -31.95 8.83 -6.04
N ALA A 7 -31.55 9.93 -5.43
CA ALA A 7 -30.31 10.60 -5.78
C ALA A 7 -29.15 9.62 -5.55
N LEU A 8 -28.45 9.26 -6.62
CA LEU A 8 -27.18 8.55 -6.58
C LEU A 8 -26.16 9.45 -5.86
N MET A 9 -26.12 9.40 -4.53
CA MET A 9 -25.01 9.94 -3.76
C MET A 9 -23.80 9.07 -4.08
N GLY A 10 -22.97 9.53 -5.02
CA GLY A 10 -21.74 8.87 -5.39
C GLY A 10 -20.87 8.67 -4.14
N ILE A 11 -20.67 7.42 -3.77
CA ILE A 11 -19.70 7.03 -2.75
C ILE A 11 -18.32 7.49 -3.22
N SER A 12 -17.80 8.57 -2.64
CA SER A 12 -16.40 8.94 -2.85
C SER A 12 -15.56 7.93 -2.10
N GLU A 13 -15.16 6.86 -2.79
CA GLU A 13 -14.27 5.86 -2.24
C GLU A 13 -12.92 6.51 -1.92
N ALA A 14 -12.50 6.41 -0.66
CA ALA A 14 -11.17 6.81 -0.25
C ALA A 14 -10.17 5.83 -0.89
N ALA A 15 -9.31 6.34 -1.76
CA ALA A 15 -8.23 5.59 -2.38
C ALA A 15 -6.89 6.04 -1.80
N THR A 16 -5.86 5.21 -1.92
CA THR A 16 -4.47 5.63 -1.71
C THR A 16 -3.83 6.01 -3.03
N ALA A 17 -2.95 7.01 -3.00
CA ALA A 17 -2.17 7.43 -4.16
C ALA A 17 -0.77 7.86 -3.72
N LEU A 18 0.20 7.67 -4.62
CA LEU A 18 1.54 8.26 -4.50
C LEU A 18 1.60 9.53 -5.34
N THR A 19 2.23 10.57 -4.81
CA THR A 19 2.62 11.73 -5.62
C THR A 19 3.72 11.36 -6.61
N THR A 20 3.56 11.70 -7.89
CA THR A 20 4.56 11.43 -8.94
C THR A 20 5.61 12.53 -9.06
N ALA A 21 5.34 13.70 -8.50
CA ALA A 21 6.22 14.85 -8.36
C ALA A 21 5.82 15.65 -7.11
N THR A 22 6.59 16.68 -6.75
CA THR A 22 6.16 17.62 -5.70
C THR A 22 4.86 18.29 -6.11
N ALA A 23 3.83 18.18 -5.29
CA ALA A 23 2.48 18.62 -5.59
C ALA A 23 2.02 19.72 -4.64
N ASN A 24 1.36 20.76 -5.16
CA ASN A 24 0.77 21.81 -4.32
C ASN A 24 -0.51 21.30 -3.64
N LEU A 25 -0.59 21.49 -2.33
CA LEU A 25 -1.83 21.33 -1.57
C LEU A 25 -2.58 22.67 -1.60
N ARG A 26 -3.71 22.73 -2.28
CA ARG A 26 -4.47 23.97 -2.51
C ARG A 26 -5.73 24.05 -1.67
N ARG A 27 -6.15 25.27 -1.32
CA ARG A 27 -7.39 25.53 -0.57
C ARG A 27 -8.64 25.19 -1.38
N THR A 28 -8.62 25.47 -2.69
CA THR A 28 -9.71 25.19 -3.62
C THR A 28 -9.22 24.30 -4.77
N PRO A 29 -10.09 23.50 -5.40
CA PRO A 29 -9.74 22.61 -6.52
C PRO A 29 -9.59 23.40 -7.83
N THR A 30 -8.63 24.34 -7.86
CA THR A 30 -8.32 25.18 -9.03
C THR A 30 -6.83 25.49 -9.10
N ASN A 31 -6.30 25.76 -10.29
CA ASN A 31 -4.87 26.07 -10.45
C ASN A 31 -4.47 27.43 -9.84
N THR A 32 -5.43 28.31 -9.62
CA THR A 32 -5.26 29.63 -9.01
C THR A 32 -5.59 29.63 -7.51
N GLY A 33 -6.07 28.50 -6.95
CA GLY A 33 -6.37 28.38 -5.54
C GLY A 33 -5.13 28.57 -4.67
N ALA A 34 -5.28 29.25 -3.54
CA ALA A 34 -4.18 29.51 -2.59
C ALA A 34 -3.46 28.21 -2.20
N VAL A 35 -2.13 28.22 -2.27
CA VAL A 35 -1.28 27.09 -1.86
C VAL A 35 -1.15 27.11 -0.34
N LEU A 36 -1.60 26.03 0.30
CA LEU A 36 -1.53 25.82 1.75
C LEU A 36 -0.23 25.12 2.16
N GLY A 37 0.41 24.43 1.22
CA GLY A 37 1.68 23.73 1.41
C GLY A 37 2.02 22.87 0.19
N THR A 38 3.06 22.06 0.32
CA THR A 38 3.51 21.13 -0.72
C THR A 38 3.62 19.70 -0.18
N VAL A 39 3.25 18.74 -1.01
CA VAL A 39 3.39 17.31 -0.77
C VAL A 39 4.58 16.84 -1.62
N PRO A 40 5.71 16.39 -1.04
CA PRO A 40 6.86 15.92 -1.80
C PRO A 40 6.52 14.76 -2.74
N GLN A 41 7.33 14.53 -3.77
CA GLN A 41 7.24 13.33 -4.60
C GLN A 41 7.36 12.04 -3.76
N ASN A 42 6.72 10.97 -4.23
CA ASN A 42 6.74 9.64 -3.61
C ASN A 42 6.14 9.63 -2.19
N THR A 43 5.22 10.54 -1.91
CA THR A 43 4.47 10.58 -0.65
C THR A 43 3.16 9.81 -0.83
N LEU A 44 2.92 8.82 0.04
CA LEU A 44 1.65 8.09 0.08
C LEU A 44 0.59 8.93 0.80
N VAL A 45 -0.53 9.17 0.14
CA VAL A 45 -1.64 9.96 0.67
C VAL A 45 -2.97 9.24 0.46
N LEU A 46 -3.89 9.42 1.40
CA LEU A 46 -5.30 9.08 1.21
C LEU A 46 -5.97 10.20 0.40
N VAL A 47 -6.80 9.83 -0.56
CA VAL A 47 -7.42 10.74 -1.50
C VAL A 47 -8.89 10.39 -1.74
N ALA A 48 -9.72 11.42 -1.83
CA ALA A 48 -11.07 11.35 -2.38
C ALA A 48 -11.11 12.23 -3.64
N CYS A 49 -11.21 11.60 -4.82
CA CYS A 49 -11.07 12.29 -6.09
C CYS A 49 -12.42 12.60 -6.75
N SER A 50 -12.58 13.84 -7.22
CA SER A 50 -13.70 14.28 -8.05
C SER A 50 -13.18 15.09 -9.24
N GLY A 51 -13.45 14.59 -10.45
CA GLY A 51 -12.89 15.15 -11.68
C GLY A 51 -11.36 15.20 -11.64
N GLN A 52 -10.81 16.41 -11.84
CA GLN A 52 -9.37 16.68 -11.95
C GLN A 52 -8.68 16.94 -10.60
N TRP A 53 -9.41 16.89 -9.49
CA TRP A 53 -8.88 17.22 -8.17
C TRP A 53 -9.18 16.14 -7.15
N CYS A 54 -8.25 15.96 -6.24
CA CYS A 54 -8.35 14.99 -5.15
C CYS A 54 -8.20 15.71 -3.82
N ARG A 55 -9.20 15.57 -2.95
CA ARG A 55 -9.13 16.05 -1.57
C ARG A 55 -8.25 15.10 -0.77
N THR A 56 -7.37 15.66 0.05
CA THR A 56 -6.44 14.91 0.90
C THR A 56 -6.09 15.70 2.16
N THR A 57 -5.40 15.07 3.10
CA THR A 57 -4.82 15.71 4.28
C THR A 57 -3.34 15.35 4.33
N TYR A 58 -2.48 16.35 4.46
CA TYR A 58 -1.04 16.17 4.60
C TYR A 58 -0.51 16.99 5.78
N LYS A 59 0.21 16.34 6.70
CA LYS A 59 0.73 16.96 7.93
C LYS A 59 -0.33 17.79 8.70
N GLY A 60 -1.55 17.26 8.82
CA GLY A 60 -2.66 17.91 9.51
C GLY A 60 -3.38 19.01 8.72
N THR A 61 -2.93 19.35 7.51
CA THR A 61 -3.60 20.36 6.65
C THR A 61 -4.45 19.67 5.59
N ALA A 62 -5.75 19.96 5.56
CA ALA A 62 -6.66 19.48 4.53
C ALA A 62 -6.68 20.40 3.31
N GLY A 63 -6.70 19.83 2.11
CA GLY A 63 -6.74 20.59 0.86
C GLY A 63 -6.94 19.70 -0.37
N TYR A 64 -6.65 20.27 -1.54
CA TYR A 64 -6.83 19.63 -2.84
C TYR A 64 -5.50 19.54 -3.59
N VAL A 65 -5.25 18.38 -4.19
CA VAL A 65 -4.09 18.11 -5.05
C VAL A 65 -4.60 17.76 -6.45
N ALA A 66 -3.89 18.20 -7.50
CA ALA A 66 -4.24 17.88 -8.87
C ALA A 66 -4.11 16.37 -9.12
N ARG A 67 -5.12 15.76 -9.74
CA ARG A 67 -5.16 14.31 -10.01
C ARG A 67 -4.03 13.85 -10.94
N SER A 68 -3.57 14.72 -11.83
CA SER A 68 -2.45 14.44 -12.74
C SER A 68 -1.11 14.23 -12.03
N LEU A 69 -0.98 14.69 -10.78
CA LEU A 69 0.23 14.53 -9.95
C LEU A 69 0.14 13.30 -9.03
N LEU A 70 -0.91 12.49 -9.19
CA LEU A 70 -1.18 11.33 -8.35
C LEU A 70 -1.19 10.06 -9.20
N LYS A 71 -0.50 9.04 -8.71
CA LYS A 71 -0.58 7.67 -9.21
C LYS A 71 -1.39 6.85 -8.20
N PRO A 72 -2.60 6.39 -8.55
CA PRO A 72 -3.39 5.52 -7.69
C PRO A 72 -2.58 4.28 -7.28
N VAL A 73 -2.69 3.90 -6.02
CA VAL A 73 -2.15 2.66 -5.47
C VAL A 73 -3.33 1.73 -5.24
N THR A 74 -3.64 0.91 -6.26
CA THR A 74 -4.81 0.02 -6.25
C THR A 74 -4.49 -1.40 -5.79
N GLY A 75 -3.29 -1.63 -5.26
CA GLY A 75 -2.90 -2.92 -4.70
C GLY A 75 -2.34 -2.77 -3.30
N SER A 76 -2.71 -3.69 -2.41
CA SER A 76 -1.76 -4.16 -1.41
C SER A 76 -0.43 -4.45 -2.11
N ALA A 77 0.70 -4.19 -1.46
CA ALA A 77 2.00 -4.54 -2.02
C ALA A 77 1.91 -5.97 -2.58
N ARG A 78 2.13 -6.12 -3.89
CA ARG A 78 2.22 -7.47 -4.45
C ARG A 78 3.36 -8.14 -3.69
N LEU A 79 3.14 -9.35 -3.22
CA LEU A 79 4.21 -10.21 -2.68
C LEU A 79 5.26 -10.57 -3.76
N THR A 80 5.22 -9.92 -4.93
CA THR A 80 6.15 -10.02 -6.06
C THR A 80 7.30 -9.02 -5.98
N GLY A 81 7.65 -8.50 -4.79
CA GLY A 81 9.06 -8.20 -4.52
C GLY A 81 9.85 -9.51 -4.46
N ASP A 82 11.10 -9.49 -4.00
CA ASP A 82 11.79 -10.70 -3.51
C ASP A 82 11.11 -11.21 -2.21
N GLY A 83 9.77 -11.36 -2.26
CA GLY A 83 8.92 -11.79 -1.19
C GLY A 83 9.39 -13.15 -0.73
N THR A 84 9.26 -13.36 0.57
CA THR A 84 9.64 -14.58 1.27
C THR A 84 9.15 -15.80 0.51
N VAL A 85 10.09 -16.53 -0.11
CA VAL A 85 9.78 -17.76 -0.82
C VAL A 85 9.17 -18.72 0.20
N TYR A 86 7.92 -19.10 -0.02
CA TYR A 86 7.21 -20.01 0.85
C TYR A 86 7.54 -21.45 0.47
N TYR A 87 8.30 -22.15 1.31
CA TYR A 87 8.67 -23.56 1.07
C TYR A 87 7.71 -24.51 1.75
N ARG A 88 6.85 -25.25 1.04
CA ARG A 88 5.89 -26.15 1.71
C ARG A 88 6.57 -27.20 2.61
N THR A 89 7.76 -27.67 2.23
CA THR A 89 8.48 -28.73 2.95
C THR A 89 9.96 -28.40 3.11
N CYS A 90 10.62 -29.05 4.07
CA CYS A 90 12.07 -28.94 4.26
C CYS A 90 12.88 -29.44 3.06
N VAL A 91 12.32 -30.34 2.24
CA VAL A 91 12.96 -30.79 1.00
C VAL A 91 13.08 -29.62 0.01
N GLN A 92 12.01 -28.85 -0.19
CA GLN A 92 12.04 -27.69 -1.08
C GLN A 92 12.99 -26.62 -0.55
N MET A 93 12.98 -26.39 0.76
CA MET A 93 13.83 -25.40 1.42
C MET A 93 15.33 -25.74 1.31
N ARG A 94 15.69 -27.02 1.51
CA ARG A 94 17.05 -27.53 1.32
C ARG A 94 17.47 -27.51 -0.15
N ALA A 95 16.59 -27.89 -1.07
CA ALA A 95 16.86 -27.87 -2.51
C ALA A 95 17.12 -26.44 -3.03
N ALA A 96 16.49 -25.44 -2.42
CA ALA A 96 16.72 -24.03 -2.72
C ALA A 96 17.93 -23.43 -1.98
N GLY A 97 18.65 -24.21 -1.15
CA GLY A 97 19.85 -23.75 -0.44
C GLY A 97 19.60 -22.75 0.69
N VAL A 98 18.34 -22.61 1.14
CA VAL A 98 17.97 -21.65 2.20
C VAL A 98 17.80 -22.30 3.59
N ALA A 99 17.97 -23.62 3.71
CA ALA A 99 17.91 -24.34 4.97
C ALA A 99 19.33 -24.60 5.54
N PRO A 100 19.49 -24.64 6.87
CA PRO A 100 18.47 -24.38 7.90
C PRO A 100 18.16 -22.88 8.02
N ALA A 101 16.95 -22.52 8.47
CA ALA A 101 16.60 -21.13 8.77
C ALA A 101 16.30 -20.91 10.25
N LYS A 102 16.74 -19.79 10.79
CA LYS A 102 16.56 -19.40 12.19
C LYS A 102 15.35 -18.49 12.36
N LEU A 103 14.71 -18.53 13.54
CA LEU A 103 13.62 -17.61 13.88
C LEU A 103 14.03 -16.15 13.61
N GLY A 104 13.17 -15.45 12.85
CA GLY A 104 13.41 -14.07 12.42
C GLY A 104 14.01 -13.95 11.01
N GLU A 105 14.53 -15.03 10.44
CA GLU A 105 14.94 -15.03 9.03
C GLU A 105 13.71 -15.10 8.11
N PRO A 106 13.74 -14.44 6.94
CA PRO A 106 12.59 -14.39 6.03
C PRO A 106 12.10 -15.78 5.56
N ALA A 107 12.94 -16.80 5.58
CA ALA A 107 12.59 -18.18 5.20
C ALA A 107 12.08 -19.04 6.37
N TYR A 108 12.19 -18.58 7.63
CA TYR A 108 11.77 -19.36 8.79
C TYR A 108 10.26 -19.57 8.82
N ARG A 109 9.85 -20.81 9.10
CA ARG A 109 8.45 -21.14 9.36
C ARG A 109 8.35 -22.16 10.47
N THR A 110 7.52 -21.87 11.47
CA THR A 110 7.24 -22.76 12.60
C THR A 110 6.73 -24.14 12.17
N ALA A 111 5.97 -24.23 11.07
CA ALA A 111 5.52 -25.52 10.53
C ALA A 111 6.64 -26.37 9.88
N LEU A 112 7.85 -25.82 9.73
CA LEU A 112 9.06 -26.53 9.28
C LEU A 112 10.07 -26.76 10.41
N ASP A 113 9.81 -26.20 11.59
CA ASP A 113 10.56 -26.44 12.82
C ASP A 113 9.82 -27.53 13.61
N ARG A 114 10.21 -28.79 13.38
CA ARG A 114 9.47 -29.94 13.89
C ARG A 114 9.71 -30.15 15.38
N ASN A 115 10.92 -29.83 15.84
CA ASN A 115 11.33 -29.97 17.23
C ASN A 115 11.08 -28.69 18.07
N GLN A 116 10.61 -27.61 17.43
CA GLN A 116 10.29 -26.31 18.03
C GLN A 116 11.48 -25.61 18.71
N ASN A 117 12.69 -25.79 18.19
CA ASN A 117 13.91 -25.24 18.76
C ASN A 117 14.33 -23.89 18.13
N SER A 118 13.46 -23.26 17.35
CA SER A 118 13.72 -22.01 16.61
C SER A 118 14.68 -22.14 15.43
N ILE A 119 14.95 -23.35 14.96
CA ILE A 119 15.72 -23.64 13.75
C ILE A 119 14.90 -24.60 12.86
N ALA A 120 14.44 -24.10 11.71
CA ALA A 120 13.67 -24.89 10.76
C ALA A 120 14.59 -25.70 9.83
N CYS A 121 14.19 -26.95 9.56
CA CYS A 121 14.81 -27.85 8.58
C CYS A 121 16.27 -28.20 8.84
N GLU A 122 16.61 -28.45 10.11
CA GLU A 122 17.96 -28.87 10.51
C GLU A 122 18.40 -30.17 9.82
N ARG A 123 19.70 -30.44 9.79
CA ARG A 123 20.20 -31.74 9.34
C ARG A 123 19.86 -32.79 10.39
N GLY A 124 19.01 -33.75 10.03
CA GLY A 124 18.57 -34.83 10.92
C GLY A 124 17.07 -34.86 11.17
N GLU A 125 16.33 -33.86 10.68
CA GLU A 125 14.85 -33.78 10.71
C GLU A 125 14.17 -34.25 9.41
#